data_AF-A0A834TK37-F1
#
_entry.id   AF-A0A834TK37-F1
#
_cell.length_a   1.000
_cell.length_b   1.000
_cell.length_c   1.000
_cell.angle_alpha   90.00
_cell.angle_beta   90.00
_cell.angle_gamma   90.00
#
_symmetry.space_group_name_H-M   'P 1'
#
loop_
_entity.id
_entity.type
_entity.pdbx_description
1 polymer ?
#
loop_
_entity_poly.entity_id
_entity_poly.type
_entity_poly.pdbx_seq_one_letter_code
_entity_poly.pdbx_strand_id
1 'polypeptide(L)'
;MTECKRKAKKITTSDTCKRCNNAKEDALHVLRDCPLIKPLWESMLKTEHWHRFFSMNIDEWISFNLSKAANKMLNGSWNSRTLRGRISSMLGLASFSLAPGC
;
A
#
# COMPACT_ATOMS: atom_id res chain seq x y z
N MET A 1 5.97 -8.86 -12.97
CA MET A 1 5.66 -10.30 -13.19
C MET A 1 4.91 -10.84 -11.98
N THR A 2 3.62 -10.52 -11.83
CA THR A 2 2.88 -10.74 -10.57
C THR A 2 1.47 -11.32 -10.77
N GLU A 3 0.97 -11.45 -11.99
CA GLU A 3 -0.36 -12.04 -12.29
C GLU A 3 -0.34 -13.53 -12.64
N CYS A 4 0.75 -14.10 -13.19
CA CYS A 4 0.72 -15.48 -13.69
C CYS A 4 0.68 -16.57 -12.60
N LYS A 5 1.18 -16.30 -11.38
CA LYS A 5 1.28 -17.33 -10.34
C LYS A 5 0.01 -17.50 -9.47
N ARG A 6 -0.96 -16.57 -9.54
CA ARG A 6 -2.25 -16.71 -8.84
C ARG A 6 -3.32 -17.41 -9.67
N LYS A 7 -3.32 -17.27 -11.00
CA LYS A 7 -4.23 -18.01 -11.90
C LYS A 7 -3.97 -19.52 -11.92
N ALA A 8 -2.75 -19.97 -11.57
CA ALA A 8 -2.39 -21.38 -11.54
C ALA A 8 -2.98 -22.17 -10.35
N LYS A 9 -3.55 -21.47 -9.34
CA LYS A 9 -4.23 -22.12 -8.23
C LYS A 9 -5.65 -21.56 -8.17
N LYS A 10 -6.65 -22.37 -8.53
CA LYS A 10 -8.09 -22.07 -8.49
C LYS A 10 -8.55 -21.62 -7.08
N ILE A 11 -8.22 -20.41 -6.65
CA ILE A 11 -8.42 -19.93 -5.27
C ILE A 11 -9.40 -18.75 -5.19
N THR A 12 -9.64 -18.01 -6.27
CA THR A 12 -10.64 -16.92 -6.27
C THR A 12 -11.25 -16.72 -7.64
N THR A 13 -12.58 -16.65 -7.70
CA THR A 13 -13.40 -16.42 -8.91
C THR A 13 -13.62 -14.95 -9.24
N SER A 14 -13.22 -14.03 -8.35
CA SER A 14 -13.40 -12.61 -8.54
C SER A 14 -12.06 -11.89 -8.62
N ASP A 15 -11.90 -11.11 -9.68
CA ASP A 15 -10.77 -10.19 -9.87
C ASP A 15 -10.99 -8.87 -9.12
N THR A 16 -12.07 -8.74 -8.34
CA THR A 16 -12.38 -7.52 -7.57
C THR A 16 -11.65 -7.46 -6.24
N CYS A 17 -11.21 -6.26 -5.86
CA CYS A 17 -10.58 -5.97 -4.58
C CYS A 17 -11.54 -6.30 -3.43
N LYS A 18 -11.17 -7.25 -2.59
CA LYS A 18 -12.01 -7.68 -1.46
C LYS A 18 -12.22 -6.61 -0.38
N ARG A 19 -11.42 -5.54 -0.41
CA ARG A 19 -11.48 -4.46 0.58
C ARG A 19 -12.59 -3.47 0.24
N CYS A 20 -12.63 -3.00 -1.00
CA CYS A 20 -13.60 -1.99 -1.44
C CYS A 20 -14.72 -2.55 -2.32
N ASN A 21 -14.58 -3.77 -2.84
CA ASN A 21 -15.47 -4.43 -3.79
C ASN A 21 -15.81 -3.60 -5.04
N ASN A 22 -14.97 -2.59 -5.37
CA ASN A 22 -15.31 -1.57 -6.38
C ASN A 22 -14.43 -1.61 -7.64
N ALA A 23 -13.21 -2.14 -7.55
CA ALA A 23 -12.27 -2.16 -8.67
C ALA A 23 -11.50 -3.48 -8.74
N LYS A 24 -10.80 -3.70 -9.85
CA LYS A 24 -9.90 -4.85 -10.01
C LYS A 24 -8.82 -4.81 -8.92
N GLU A 25 -8.53 -5.95 -8.31
CA GLU A 25 -7.46 -6.11 -7.35
C GLU A 25 -6.11 -6.10 -8.08
N ASP A 26 -5.41 -4.97 -8.01
CA ASP A 26 -3.99 -4.88 -8.37
C ASP A 26 -3.19 -4.27 -7.21
N ALA A 27 -1.86 -4.35 -7.32
CA ALA A 27 -0.96 -3.94 -6.24
C ALA A 27 -1.07 -2.43 -5.92
N LEU A 28 -1.25 -1.57 -6.93
CA LEU A 28 -1.44 -0.13 -6.71
C LEU A 28 -2.80 0.15 -6.09
N HIS A 29 -3.85 -0.52 -6.55
CA HIS A 29 -5.17 -0.40 -5.98
C HIS A 29 -5.16 -0.79 -4.49
N VAL A 30 -4.66 -1.98 -4.14
CA VAL A 30 -4.69 -2.44 -2.74
C VAL A 30 -3.85 -1.55 -1.81
N LEU A 31 -2.74 -0.99 -2.29
CA LEU A 31 -1.79 -0.24 -1.46
C LEU A 31 -1.99 1.28 -1.49
N ARG A 32 -2.62 1.84 -2.52
CA ARG A 32 -2.67 3.28 -2.77
C ARG A 32 -4.08 3.77 -3.13
N ASP A 33 -4.68 3.21 -4.17
CA ASP A 33 -5.89 3.79 -4.78
C ASP A 33 -7.20 3.25 -4.19
N CYS A 34 -7.14 2.22 -3.34
CA CYS A 34 -8.29 1.69 -2.64
C CYS A 34 -8.95 2.80 -1.80
N PRO A 35 -10.27 3.02 -1.92
CA PRO A 35 -10.99 4.05 -1.14
C PRO A 35 -10.81 3.93 0.38
N LEU A 36 -10.48 2.74 0.89
CA LEU A 36 -10.19 2.53 2.31
C LEU A 36 -8.78 2.95 2.72
N ILE A 37 -7.84 2.99 1.77
CA ILE A 37 -6.42 3.29 2.01
C ILE A 37 -6.06 4.71 1.55
N LYS A 38 -6.69 5.20 0.49
CA LYS A 38 -6.45 6.52 -0.09
C LYS A 38 -6.54 7.66 0.94
N PRO A 39 -7.55 7.73 1.84
CA PRO A 39 -7.64 8.80 2.85
C PRO A 39 -6.46 8.79 3.84
N LEU A 40 -5.89 7.62 4.12
CA LEU A 40 -4.70 7.51 4.97
C LEU A 40 -3.51 8.21 4.29
N TRP A 41 -3.27 7.95 3.01
CA TRP A 41 -2.22 8.63 2.25
C TRP A 41 -2.45 10.14 2.17
N GLU A 42 -3.69 10.57 1.93
CA GLU A 42 -4.09 11.98 1.90
C GLU A 42 -3.76 12.68 3.23
N SER A 43 -3.99 12.04 4.37
CA SER A 43 -3.62 12.60 5.69
C SER A 43 -2.10 12.70 5.91
N MET A 44 -1.32 11.83 5.27
CA MET A 44 0.13 11.72 5.48
C MET A 44 0.94 12.60 4.52
N LEU A 45 0.44 12.79 3.31
CA LEU A 45 1.11 13.53 2.24
C LEU A 45 0.70 15.01 2.29
N LYS A 46 1.65 15.88 1.97
CA LYS A 46 1.33 17.29 1.69
C LYS A 46 0.42 17.35 0.46
N THR A 47 -0.58 18.21 0.48
CA THR A 47 -1.59 18.32 -0.59
C THR A 47 -0.97 18.61 -1.96
N GLU A 48 0.10 19.41 -2.00
CA GLU A 48 0.89 19.73 -3.21
C GLU A 48 1.48 18.50 -3.92
N HIS A 49 1.55 17.37 -3.23
CA HIS A 49 2.18 16.15 -3.70
C HIS A 49 1.18 15.04 -4.08
N TRP A 50 -0.11 15.22 -3.78
CA TRP A 50 -1.13 14.21 -4.03
C TRP A 50 -1.20 13.83 -5.51
N HIS A 51 -1.29 14.83 -6.40
CA HIS A 51 -1.39 14.58 -7.83
C HIS A 51 -0.25 13.71 -8.34
N ARG A 52 0.99 14.08 -8.01
CA ARG A 52 2.19 13.32 -8.40
C ARG A 52 2.20 11.91 -7.79
N PHE A 53 1.82 11.75 -6.53
CA PHE A 53 1.85 10.46 -5.86
C PHE A 53 0.83 9.46 -6.42
N PHE A 54 -0.40 9.92 -6.68
CA PHE A 54 -1.47 9.09 -7.22
C PHE A 54 -1.36 8.88 -8.75
N SER A 55 -0.54 9.67 -9.46
CA SER A 55 -0.30 9.47 -10.89
C SER A 55 0.87 8.54 -11.22
N MET A 56 1.71 8.16 -10.26
CA MET A 56 2.85 7.25 -10.49
C MET A 56 2.39 5.88 -10.99
N ASN A 57 3.14 5.29 -11.92
CA ASN A 57 3.00 3.86 -12.19
C ASN A 57 3.61 3.02 -11.06
N ILE A 58 3.47 1.70 -11.11
CA ILE A 58 3.89 0.82 -10.01
C ILE A 58 5.40 0.85 -9.77
N ASP A 59 6.21 0.90 -10.85
CA ASP A 59 7.66 0.88 -10.76
C ASP A 59 8.20 2.21 -10.21
N GLU A 60 7.62 3.33 -10.65
CA GLU A 60 7.89 4.66 -10.12
C GLU A 60 7.49 4.76 -8.65
N TRP A 61 6.32 4.24 -8.29
CA TRP A 61 5.80 4.30 -6.93
C TRP A 61 6.67 3.49 -5.97
N ILE A 62 7.07 2.27 -6.35
CA ILE A 62 7.98 1.43 -5.56
C ILE A 62 9.33 2.14 -5.41
N SER A 63 9.92 2.60 -6.51
CA SER A 63 11.22 3.27 -6.50
C SER A 63 11.19 4.53 -5.62
N PHE A 64 10.09 5.29 -5.70
CA PHE A 64 9.86 6.47 -4.87
C PHE A 64 9.80 6.12 -3.39
N ASN A 65 8.96 5.15 -2.99
CA ASN A 65 8.79 4.75 -1.59
C ASN A 65 10.06 4.13 -0.97
N LEU A 66 10.91 3.51 -1.79
CA LEU A 66 12.20 2.97 -1.35
C LEU A 66 13.31 4.05 -1.30
N SER A 67 13.09 5.21 -1.90
CA SER A 67 14.07 6.30 -1.94
C SER A 67 14.04 7.15 -0.67
N LYS A 68 15.16 7.83 -0.38
CA LYS A 68 15.20 8.87 0.67
C LYS A 68 14.30 10.08 0.37
N ALA A 69 13.84 10.23 -0.88
CA ALA A 69 13.01 11.35 -1.30
C ALA A 69 11.56 11.27 -0.80
N ALA A 70 11.06 10.07 -0.45
CA ALA A 70 9.71 9.89 0.07
C ALA A 70 9.41 10.79 1.28
N ASN A 71 10.39 10.94 2.17
CA ASN A 71 10.25 11.75 3.39
C ASN A 71 9.97 13.24 3.10
N LYS A 72 10.37 13.76 1.93
CA LYS A 72 10.16 15.18 1.59
C LYS A 72 8.68 15.50 1.33
N MET A 73 7.90 14.50 0.93
CA MET A 73 6.50 14.67 0.52
C MET A 73 5.49 14.50 1.68
N LEU A 74 5.97 14.18 2.88
CA LEU A 74 5.15 13.93 4.08
C LEU A 74 4.92 15.21 4.89
N ASN A 75 3.82 15.27 5.64
CA ASN A 75 3.45 16.39 6.54
C ASN A 75 4.36 16.55 7.80
N GLY A 76 5.61 16.07 7.75
CA GLY A 76 6.58 16.13 8.86
C GLY A 76 7.74 15.14 8.71
N SER A 77 8.69 15.16 9.64
CA SER A 77 9.83 14.22 9.65
C SER A 77 9.40 12.84 10.15
N TRP A 78 9.06 11.95 9.22
CA TRP A 78 8.96 10.52 9.50
C TRP A 78 10.37 9.91 9.50
N ASN A 79 10.79 9.36 10.63
CA ASN A 79 12.13 8.76 10.73
C ASN A 79 12.19 7.38 10.05
N SER A 80 13.37 6.97 9.59
CA SER A 80 13.58 5.74 8.79
C SER A 80 13.12 4.42 9.45
N ARG A 81 12.95 4.40 10.79
CA ARG A 81 12.36 3.26 11.53
C ARG A 81 10.85 3.12 11.28
N THR A 82 10.15 4.22 11.04
CA THR A 82 8.69 4.24 10.87
C THR A 82 8.22 3.89 9.45
N LEU A 83 9.05 4.13 8.42
CA LEU A 83 8.71 3.81 7.02
C LEU A 83 8.71 2.29 6.77
N ARG A 84 9.73 1.59 7.29
CA ARG A 84 9.93 0.15 7.08
C ARG A 84 8.95 -0.70 7.89
N GLY A 85 8.55 -0.24 9.09
CA GLY A 85 7.56 -0.95 9.92
C GLY A 85 6.13 -0.90 9.40
N ARG A 86 5.79 0.03 8.48
CA ARG A 86 4.39 0.36 8.16
C ARG A 86 3.91 -0.01 6.75
N ILE A 87 4.79 -0.31 5.79
CA ILE A 87 4.38 -1.10 4.62
C ILE A 87 3.84 -2.46 5.10
N SER A 88 4.42 -3.02 6.17
CA SER A 88 3.89 -4.20 6.86
C SER A 88 2.52 -3.95 7.51
N SER A 89 2.27 -2.78 8.11
CA SER A 89 0.96 -2.44 8.71
C SER A 89 -0.17 -2.27 7.68
N MET A 90 0.13 -1.82 6.46
CA MET A 90 -0.87 -1.71 5.38
C MET A 90 -1.18 -3.07 4.72
N LEU A 91 -0.22 -4.00 4.73
CA LEU A 91 -0.38 -5.38 4.26
C LEU A 91 -1.13 -6.29 5.26
N GLY A 92 -1.26 -5.90 6.53
CA GLY A 92 -2.21 -6.47 7.50
C GLY A 92 -1.70 -6.53 8.95
N LEU A 93 -2.66 -6.57 9.89
CA LEU A 93 -2.59 -6.84 11.34
C LEU A 93 -2.71 -5.65 12.29
N ALA A 94 -3.96 -5.22 12.52
CA ALA A 94 -4.42 -5.28 13.91
C ALA A 94 -4.43 -6.77 14.31
N SER A 95 -3.66 -7.11 15.34
CA SER A 95 -3.64 -8.42 16.03
C SER A 95 -3.04 -9.62 15.27
N PHE A 96 -1.71 -9.75 15.30
CA PHE A 96 -1.14 -10.99 15.85
C PHE A 96 -0.60 -10.64 17.22
N SER A 97 -1.40 -10.88 18.26
CA SER A 97 -0.78 -11.35 19.50
C SER A 97 -0.02 -12.59 19.09
N LEU A 98 1.31 -12.55 19.20
CA LEU A 98 2.05 -13.74 19.56
C LEU A 98 1.42 -14.22 20.87
N ALA A 99 0.53 -15.20 20.79
CA ALA A 99 0.39 -16.12 21.90
C ALA A 99 1.78 -16.77 22.05
N PRO A 100 2.48 -16.57 23.18
CA PRO A 100 3.59 -17.46 23.48
C PRO A 100 3.00 -18.85 23.67
N GLY A 101 3.66 -19.85 23.08
CA GLY A 101 3.15 -21.21 23.00
C GLY A 101 2.82 -21.83 24.35
N CYS A 102 1.74 -22.60 24.34
CA CYS A 102 1.76 -24.04 24.60
C CYS A 102 0.89 -24.71 23.53
#